data_AF-A0A7C7DAZ5-F1
#
_entry.id   AF-A0A7C7DAZ5-F1
#
_cell.length_a   1.000
_cell.length_b   1.000
_cell.length_c   1.000
_cell.angle_alpha   90.00
_cell.angle_beta   90.00
_cell.angle_gamma   90.00
#
_symmetry.space_group_name_H-M   'P 1'
#
loop_
_entity.id
_entity.type
_entity.pdbx_description
1 polymer ?
#
loop_
_entity_poly.entity_id
_entity_poly.type
_entity_poly.pdbx_seq_one_letter_code
_entity_poly.pdbx_strand_id
1 'polypeptide(L)'
;MQPVKINVDPKSWVKTLNKLPWKSPKMIGGALATLLVLGGGGYYLNTTAPAAYVVVNGETVGIVESVGSGEELLEQILEEEGAAFGEAAQIHDQIEFNTARIDNGYTPLSKEELKGKLSFFIEAVELKIADHSMFTLADQKEADELLKAYQEMYVKEDENNKLTSVAFEEEIKTQDVEALPEEITTVEKALEVLKQGNVQKEEYVVEEN
;
A
#
# COMPACT_ATOMS: atom_id res chain seq x y z
N MET A 1 -9.06 -45.54 -22.61
CA MET A 1 -9.91 -44.72 -23.49
C MET A 1 -9.23 -44.61 -24.85
N GLN A 2 -9.85 -45.06 -25.94
CA GLN A 2 -9.26 -44.99 -27.29
C GLN A 2 -9.56 -43.62 -27.92
N PRO A 3 -8.62 -43.01 -28.67
CA PRO A 3 -8.86 -41.74 -29.34
C PRO A 3 -9.83 -41.93 -30.52
N VAL A 4 -10.94 -41.20 -30.52
CA VAL A 4 -11.87 -41.11 -31.65
C VAL A 4 -11.18 -40.31 -32.76
N LYS A 5 -10.77 -40.98 -33.83
CA LYS A 5 -10.26 -40.31 -35.04
C LYS A 5 -11.45 -39.72 -35.80
N ILE A 6 -11.68 -38.42 -35.65
CA ILE A 6 -12.63 -37.69 -36.50
C ILE A 6 -11.98 -37.51 -37.87
N ASN A 7 -12.35 -38.37 -38.82
CA ASN A 7 -11.89 -38.27 -40.20
C ASN A 7 -12.77 -37.26 -40.95
N VAL A 8 -12.39 -35.98 -40.93
CA VAL A 8 -13.11 -34.93 -41.65
C VAL A 8 -12.64 -34.95 -43.10
N ASP A 9 -13.45 -35.49 -44.01
CA ASP A 9 -13.14 -35.49 -45.44
C ASP A 9 -13.19 -34.04 -45.98
N PRO A 10 -12.04 -33.45 -46.37
CA PRO A 10 -11.95 -32.05 -46.79
C PRO A 10 -12.74 -31.75 -48.06
N LYS A 11 -13.21 -32.75 -48.82
CA LYS A 11 -14.05 -32.55 -50.01
C LYS A 11 -15.53 -32.42 -49.70
N SER A 12 -15.97 -32.80 -48.50
CA SER A 12 -17.38 -32.77 -48.12
C SER A 12 -17.93 -31.35 -47.93
N TRP A 13 -17.13 -30.42 -47.38
CA TRP A 13 -17.54 -29.03 -47.14
C TRP A 13 -17.71 -28.19 -48.44
N VAL A 14 -16.98 -28.53 -49.51
CA VAL A 14 -17.05 -27.81 -50.79
C VAL A 14 -18.36 -28.13 -51.50
N LYS A 15 -18.81 -29.39 -51.39
CA LYS A 15 -20.08 -29.85 -51.97
C LYS A 15 -21.29 -29.22 -51.27
N THR A 16 -21.20 -28.96 -49.97
CA THR A 16 -22.29 -28.27 -49.24
C THR A 16 -22.31 -26.78 -49.54
N LEU A 17 -21.15 -26.12 -49.67
CA LEU A 17 -21.04 -24.71 -50.06
C LEU A 17 -21.65 -24.40 -51.44
N ASN A 18 -21.47 -25.28 -52.42
CA ASN A 18 -21.99 -25.12 -53.78
C ASN A 18 -23.52 -25.28 -53.89
N LYS A 19 -24.20 -25.82 -52.87
CA LYS A 19 -25.66 -25.97 -52.85
C LYS A 19 -26.40 -24.78 -52.25
N LEU A 20 -25.69 -23.81 -51.68
CA LEU A 20 -26.32 -22.62 -51.09
C LEU A 20 -26.79 -21.64 -52.18
N PRO A 21 -27.93 -20.95 -52.00
CA PRO A 21 -28.43 -19.96 -52.96
C PRO A 21 -27.71 -18.61 -52.76
N TRP A 22 -26.40 -18.58 -53.07
CA TRP A 22 -25.49 -17.43 -52.88
C TRP A 22 -25.97 -16.12 -53.53
N LYS A 23 -26.84 -16.20 -54.55
CA LYS A 23 -27.37 -15.02 -55.25
C LYS A 23 -28.68 -14.48 -54.66
N SER A 24 -29.26 -15.13 -53.66
CA SER A 24 -30.53 -14.66 -53.08
C SER A 24 -30.28 -13.45 -52.16
N PRO A 25 -31.12 -12.39 -52.22
CA PRO A 25 -30.95 -11.20 -51.40
C PRO A 25 -30.89 -11.49 -49.89
N LYS A 26 -31.62 -12.52 -49.44
CA LYS A 26 -31.62 -12.98 -48.05
C LYS A 26 -30.27 -13.57 -47.64
N MET A 27 -29.63 -14.35 -48.51
CA MET A 27 -28.30 -14.92 -48.25
C MET A 27 -27.22 -13.85 -48.23
N ILE A 28 -27.29 -12.87 -49.14
CA ILE A 28 -26.36 -11.74 -49.19
C ILE A 28 -26.51 -10.89 -47.92
N GLY A 29 -27.74 -10.54 -47.54
CA GLY A 29 -28.01 -9.78 -46.32
C GLY A 29 -27.54 -10.51 -45.06
N GLY A 30 -27.79 -11.83 -44.97
CA GLY A 30 -27.31 -12.65 -43.87
C GLY A 30 -25.78 -12.73 -43.80
N ALA A 31 -25.11 -12.93 -44.93
CA ALA A 31 -23.65 -12.98 -45.00
C ALA A 31 -23.02 -11.64 -44.59
N LEU A 32 -23.60 -10.51 -45.03
CA LEU A 32 -23.13 -9.18 -44.66
C LEU A 32 -23.31 -8.91 -43.16
N ALA A 33 -24.45 -9.30 -42.59
CA ALA A 33 -24.72 -9.19 -41.16
C ALA A 33 -23.70 -10.01 -40.34
N THR A 34 -23.42 -11.24 -40.76
CA THR A 34 -22.40 -12.08 -40.11
C THR A 34 -21.01 -11.46 -40.19
N LEU A 35 -20.62 -10.92 -41.35
CA LEU A 35 -19.33 -10.23 -41.51
C LEU A 35 -19.24 -8.98 -40.62
N LEU A 36 -20.32 -8.21 -40.47
CA LEU A 36 -20.35 -7.04 -39.60
C LEU A 36 -20.23 -7.43 -38.12
N VAL A 37 -20.92 -8.48 -37.69
CA VAL A 37 -20.83 -8.98 -36.30
C VAL A 37 -19.42 -9.51 -36.01
N LEU A 38 -18.84 -10.30 -36.92
CA LEU A 38 -17.49 -10.84 -36.76
C LEU A 38 -16.43 -9.74 -36.85
N GLY A 39 -16.56 -8.81 -37.79
CA GLY A 39 -15.63 -7.70 -37.97
C GLY A 39 -15.68 -6.71 -36.81
N GLY A 40 -16.89 -6.33 -36.37
CA GLY A 40 -17.10 -5.44 -35.23
C GLY A 40 -16.68 -6.07 -33.90
N GLY A 41 -17.04 -7.34 -33.67
CA GLY A 41 -16.62 -8.08 -32.47
C GLY A 41 -15.11 -8.30 -32.44
N GLY A 42 -14.51 -8.66 -33.58
CA GLY A 42 -13.06 -8.79 -33.72
C GLY A 42 -12.33 -7.48 -33.48
N TYR A 43 -12.82 -6.37 -34.04
CA TYR A 43 -12.26 -5.04 -33.80
C TYR A 43 -12.33 -4.67 -32.31
N TYR A 44 -13.49 -4.82 -31.67
CA TYR A 44 -13.68 -4.54 -30.25
C TYR A 44 -12.75 -5.36 -29.36
N LEU A 45 -12.61 -6.66 -29.63
CA LEU A 45 -11.69 -7.53 -28.89
C LEU A 45 -10.22 -7.20 -29.15
N ASN A 46 -9.88 -6.66 -30.33
CA ASN A 46 -8.52 -6.28 -30.70
C ASN A 46 -8.11 -4.91 -30.15
N THR A 47 -9.04 -3.98 -29.93
CA THR A 47 -8.75 -2.63 -29.41
C THR A 47 -8.90 -2.52 -27.90
N THR A 48 -9.47 -3.53 -27.24
CA THR A 48 -9.65 -3.53 -25.78
C THR A 48 -8.91 -4.69 -25.12
N ALA A 49 -8.43 -4.48 -23.90
CA ALA A 49 -7.85 -5.49 -23.03
C ALA A 49 -8.68 -5.63 -21.75
N PRO A 50 -8.76 -6.82 -21.15
CA PRO A 50 -9.24 -6.93 -19.77
C PRO A 50 -8.27 -6.21 -18.84
N ALA A 51 -8.80 -5.40 -17.93
CA ALA A 51 -8.07 -4.61 -16.94
C ALA A 51 -9.00 -4.36 -15.73
N ALA A 52 -8.50 -3.72 -14.67
CA ALA A 52 -9.33 -3.31 -13.54
C ALA A 52 -9.10 -1.84 -13.19
N TYR A 53 -10.18 -1.12 -12.91
CA TYR A 53 -10.11 0.21 -12.30
C TYR A 53 -9.82 0.08 -10.81
N VAL A 54 -8.88 0.87 -10.32
CA VAL A 54 -8.58 1.01 -8.89
C VAL A 54 -9.38 2.19 -8.36
N VAL A 55 -10.24 1.92 -7.38
CA VAL A 55 -11.07 2.92 -6.73
C VAL A 55 -10.68 2.99 -5.26
N VAL A 56 -10.29 4.17 -4.80
CA VAL A 56 -9.91 4.42 -3.40
C VAL A 56 -10.92 5.41 -2.82
N ASN A 57 -11.61 5.03 -1.75
CA ASN A 57 -12.63 5.84 -1.08
C ASN A 57 -13.72 6.37 -2.04
N GLY A 58 -14.07 5.57 -3.07
CA GLY A 58 -15.06 5.93 -4.08
C GLY A 58 -14.53 6.78 -5.25
N GLU A 59 -13.26 7.20 -5.25
CA GLU A 59 -12.62 7.92 -6.36
C GLU A 59 -11.78 6.96 -7.23
N THR A 60 -11.97 6.99 -8.55
CA THR A 60 -11.13 6.21 -9.47
C THR A 60 -9.74 6.84 -9.58
N VAL A 61 -8.73 6.13 -9.10
CA VAL A 61 -7.33 6.58 -9.07
C VAL A 61 -6.59 6.20 -10.35
N GLY A 62 -6.88 5.02 -10.90
CA GLY A 62 -6.23 4.57 -12.13
C GLY A 62 -6.65 3.18 -12.57
N ILE A 63 -5.82 2.57 -13.43
CA ILE A 63 -6.10 1.29 -14.07
C ILE A 63 -4.91 0.35 -13.87
N VAL A 64 -5.18 -0.89 -13.48
CA VAL A 64 -4.19 -1.96 -13.38
C VAL A 64 -4.52 -3.08 -14.37
N GLU A 65 -3.52 -3.89 -14.74
CA GLU A 65 -3.69 -4.98 -15.71
C GLU A 65 -4.68 -6.04 -15.24
N SER A 66 -4.77 -6.25 -13.93
CA SER A 66 -5.68 -7.19 -13.29
C SER A 66 -5.92 -6.82 -11.83
N VAL A 67 -6.95 -7.41 -11.22
CA VAL A 67 -7.17 -7.29 -9.77
C VAL A 67 -5.92 -7.74 -9.00
N GLY A 68 -5.35 -8.90 -9.34
CA GLY A 68 -4.17 -9.45 -8.65
C GLY A 68 -2.94 -8.54 -8.75
N SER A 69 -2.68 -7.93 -9.92
CA SER A 69 -1.58 -6.95 -10.05
C SER A 69 -1.83 -5.69 -9.22
N GLY A 70 -3.09 -5.31 -9.01
CA GLY A 70 -3.44 -4.19 -8.15
C GLY A 70 -3.28 -4.50 -6.67
N GLU A 71 -3.66 -5.71 -6.26
CA GLU A 71 -3.45 -6.21 -4.89
C GLU A 71 -1.95 -6.33 -4.57
N GLU A 72 -1.15 -6.90 -5.49
CA GLU A 72 0.30 -6.99 -5.33
C GLU A 72 0.96 -5.60 -5.25
N LEU A 73 0.52 -4.65 -6.08
CA LEU A 73 1.02 -3.29 -6.03
C LEU A 73 0.70 -2.63 -4.68
N LEU A 74 -0.50 -2.84 -4.15
CA LEU A 74 -0.90 -2.33 -2.84
C LEU A 74 -0.04 -2.95 -1.73
N GLU A 75 0.10 -4.27 -1.70
CA GLU A 75 0.91 -5.00 -0.71
C GLU A 75 2.35 -4.49 -0.70
N GLN A 76 2.97 -4.34 -1.89
CA GLN A 76 4.31 -3.77 -2.02
C GLN A 76 4.43 -2.32 -1.53
N ILE A 77 3.36 -1.52 -1.58
CA ILE A 77 3.37 -0.17 -1.01
C ILE A 77 3.32 -0.27 0.51
N LEU A 78 2.41 -1.08 1.07
CA LEU A 78 2.24 -1.22 2.51
C LEU A 78 3.51 -1.80 3.17
N GLU A 79 4.13 -2.80 2.56
CA GLU A 79 5.40 -3.36 3.04
C GLU A 79 6.53 -2.33 3.00
N GLU A 80 6.67 -1.54 1.92
CA GLU A 80 7.73 -0.54 1.82
C GLU A 80 7.57 0.60 2.83
N GLU A 81 6.35 1.09 3.05
CA GLU A 81 6.10 2.15 4.02
C GLU A 81 6.32 1.68 5.46
N GLY A 82 6.03 0.41 5.75
CA GLY A 82 6.18 -0.15 7.10
C GLY A 82 7.56 -0.75 7.38
N ALA A 83 8.36 -1.08 6.36
CA ALA A 83 9.61 -1.84 6.50
C ALA A 83 10.59 -1.26 7.54
N ALA A 84 10.61 0.07 7.69
CA ALA A 84 11.46 0.75 8.68
C ALA A 84 11.10 0.41 10.14
N PHE A 85 9.85 0.00 10.39
CA PHE A 85 9.28 -0.28 11.71
C PHE A 85 9.10 -1.78 11.97
N GLY A 86 9.51 -2.64 11.03
CA GLY A 86 9.47 -4.09 11.19
C GLY A 86 8.08 -4.72 10.98
N GLU A 87 7.10 -3.94 10.53
CA GLU A 87 5.76 -4.39 10.17
C GLU A 87 5.28 -3.75 8.86
N ALA A 88 4.18 -4.20 8.28
CA ALA A 88 3.60 -3.53 7.10
C ALA A 88 2.74 -2.35 7.56
N ALA A 89 2.77 -1.25 6.80
CA ALA A 89 1.88 -0.13 7.04
C ALA A 89 0.41 -0.56 6.87
N GLN A 90 -0.46 0.08 7.63
CA GLN A 90 -1.90 -0.13 7.57
C GLN A 90 -2.59 1.09 6.93
N ILE A 91 -3.81 0.88 6.47
CA ILE A 91 -4.65 1.91 5.84
C ILE A 91 -6.09 1.75 6.32
N HIS A 92 -6.79 2.87 6.48
CA HIS A 92 -8.25 2.89 6.71
C HIS A 92 -9.04 3.03 5.40
N ASP A 93 -8.35 3.18 4.28
CA ASP A 93 -8.96 3.43 2.98
C ASP A 93 -9.72 2.21 2.47
N GLN A 94 -10.88 2.46 1.87
CA GLN A 94 -11.65 1.43 1.16
C GLN A 94 -11.14 1.32 -0.28
N ILE A 95 -10.54 0.18 -0.63
CA ILE A 95 -10.01 -0.08 -1.96
C ILE A 95 -10.89 -1.10 -2.69
N GLU A 96 -11.30 -0.76 -3.91
CA GLU A 96 -12.08 -1.63 -4.79
C GLU A 96 -11.42 -1.78 -6.16
N PHE A 97 -11.39 -3.02 -6.66
CA PHE A 97 -10.89 -3.33 -7.99
C PHE A 97 -12.05 -3.72 -8.93
N ASN A 98 -12.40 -2.82 -9.83
CA ASN A 98 -13.53 -2.98 -10.75
C ASN A 98 -13.07 -3.48 -12.11
N THR A 99 -13.30 -4.76 -12.40
CA THR A 99 -12.90 -5.39 -13.67
C THR A 99 -13.67 -4.80 -14.85
N ALA A 100 -12.95 -4.42 -15.92
CA ALA A 100 -13.52 -3.85 -17.13
C ALA A 100 -12.70 -4.25 -18.38
N ARG A 101 -13.24 -3.98 -19.57
CA ARG A 101 -12.45 -3.96 -20.81
C ARG A 101 -12.13 -2.52 -21.16
N ILE A 102 -10.84 -2.21 -21.28
CA ILE A 102 -10.34 -0.86 -21.46
C ILE A 102 -9.56 -0.79 -22.77
N ASP A 103 -9.57 0.38 -23.42
CA ASP A 103 -8.79 0.61 -24.64
C ASP A 103 -7.31 0.30 -24.41
N ASN A 104 -6.66 -0.36 -25.37
CA ASN A 104 -5.27 -0.80 -25.25
C ASN A 104 -4.24 0.35 -25.10
N GLY A 105 -4.64 1.60 -25.33
CA GLY A 105 -3.79 2.78 -25.13
C GLY A 105 -3.81 3.36 -23.71
N TYR A 106 -4.39 2.65 -22.73
CA TYR A 106 -4.42 3.14 -21.35
C TYR A 106 -3.02 3.22 -20.73
N THR A 107 -2.85 4.15 -19.78
CA THR A 107 -1.65 4.24 -18.95
C THR A 107 -1.90 3.46 -17.66
N PRO A 108 -1.10 2.42 -17.35
CA PRO A 108 -1.20 1.72 -16.08
C PRO A 108 -0.92 2.66 -14.91
N LEU A 109 -1.62 2.42 -13.80
CA LEU A 109 -1.42 3.12 -12.54
C LEU A 109 -0.01 2.83 -12.02
N SER A 110 0.73 3.90 -11.70
CA SER A 110 2.04 3.79 -11.06
C SER A 110 1.93 3.61 -9.55
N LYS A 111 3.01 3.11 -8.95
CA LYS A 111 3.13 2.95 -7.50
C LYS A 111 2.96 4.29 -6.77
N GLU A 112 3.60 5.33 -7.30
CA GLU A 112 3.62 6.67 -6.71
C GLU A 112 2.24 7.34 -6.76
N GLU A 113 1.48 7.13 -7.84
CA GLU A 113 0.11 7.64 -7.96
C GLU A 113 -0.84 6.97 -6.96
N LEU A 114 -0.72 5.65 -6.78
CA LEU A 114 -1.51 4.93 -5.79
C LEU A 114 -1.10 5.36 -4.36
N LYS A 115 0.21 5.35 -4.07
CA LYS A 115 0.76 5.77 -2.78
C LYS A 115 0.29 7.17 -2.39
N GLY A 116 0.29 8.12 -3.32
CA GLY A 116 -0.14 9.50 -3.06
C GLY A 116 -1.64 9.67 -2.75
N LYS A 117 -2.45 8.62 -2.88
CA LYS A 117 -3.89 8.61 -2.58
C LYS A 117 -4.24 7.83 -1.31
N LEU A 118 -3.28 7.11 -0.73
CA LEU A 118 -3.47 6.29 0.45
C LEU A 118 -3.10 7.06 1.73
N SER A 119 -3.80 6.74 2.81
CA SER A 119 -3.62 7.29 4.14
C SER A 119 -3.00 6.22 5.04
N PHE A 120 -1.68 6.21 5.12
CA PHE A 120 -0.92 5.20 5.87
C PHE A 120 -0.88 5.52 7.36
N PHE A 121 -0.89 4.47 8.17
CA PHE A 121 -0.54 4.54 9.58
C PHE A 121 0.22 3.29 10.01
N ILE A 122 0.91 3.40 11.14
CA ILE A 122 1.62 2.32 11.83
C ILE A 122 1.06 2.24 13.25
N GLU A 123 0.91 1.02 13.78
CA GLU A 123 0.55 0.85 15.19
C GLU A 123 1.79 1.12 16.03
N ALA A 124 1.79 2.26 16.70
CA ALA A 124 2.94 2.79 17.41
C ALA A 124 2.64 2.94 18.90
N VAL A 125 3.67 3.26 19.69
CA VAL A 125 3.54 3.51 21.12
C VAL A 125 3.93 4.94 21.44
N GLU A 126 2.98 5.68 22.01
CA GLU A 126 3.20 7.02 22.54
C GLU A 126 3.74 6.94 23.98
N LEU A 127 4.92 7.51 24.20
CA LEU A 127 5.54 7.65 25.51
C LEU A 127 5.17 8.99 26.14
N LYS A 128 4.48 8.93 27.28
CA LYS A 128 4.07 10.08 28.09
C LYS A 128 4.89 10.18 29.35
N ILE A 129 5.34 11.40 29.65
CA ILE A 129 6.01 11.75 30.91
C ILE A 129 5.16 12.84 31.56
N ALA A 130 4.70 12.60 32.79
CA ALA A 130 3.82 13.52 33.52
C ALA A 130 2.57 13.96 32.70
N ASP A 131 1.94 13.01 32.01
CA ASP A 131 0.80 13.20 31.09
C ASP A 131 1.08 14.11 29.87
N HIS A 132 2.35 14.38 29.56
CA HIS A 132 2.76 15.06 28.34
C HIS A 132 3.31 14.06 27.33
N SER A 133 2.77 14.08 26.11
CA SER A 133 3.29 13.28 25.00
C SER A 133 4.67 13.80 24.61
N MET A 134 5.67 12.94 24.69
CA MET A 134 7.07 13.29 24.41
C MET A 134 7.56 12.68 23.12
N PHE A 135 7.29 11.39 22.91
CA PHE A 135 7.77 10.65 21.75
C PHE A 135 6.74 9.62 21.31
N THR A 136 6.70 9.37 20.01
CA THR A 136 6.02 8.22 19.42
C THR A 136 7.08 7.27 18.88
N LEU A 137 7.07 6.02 19.34
CA LEU A 137 8.08 4.99 19.03
C LEU A 137 7.42 3.84 18.28
N ALA A 138 8.21 3.03 17.57
CA ALA A 138 7.64 1.98 16.72
C ALA A 138 6.84 0.95 17.53
N ASP A 139 7.33 0.55 18.71
CA ASP A 139 6.67 -0.43 19.55
C ASP A 139 6.99 -0.23 21.05
N GLN A 140 6.36 -1.03 21.91
CA GLN A 140 6.61 -1.01 23.36
C GLN A 140 8.05 -1.41 23.71
N LYS A 141 8.70 -2.24 22.88
CA LYS A 141 10.06 -2.71 23.12
C LYS A 141 11.06 -1.56 22.94
N GLU A 142 10.86 -0.71 21.93
CA GLU A 142 11.64 0.52 21.72
C GLU A 142 11.42 1.52 22.87
N ALA A 143 10.20 1.64 23.38
CA ALA A 143 9.91 2.46 24.57
C ALA A 143 10.69 1.98 25.79
N ASP A 144 10.66 0.68 26.06
CA ASP A 144 11.41 0.08 27.18
C ASP A 144 12.92 0.24 26.99
N GLU A 145 13.42 0.08 25.76
CA GLU A 145 14.83 0.27 25.42
C GLU A 145 15.28 1.72 25.65
N LEU A 146 14.49 2.70 25.23
CA LEU A 146 14.77 4.12 25.45
C LEU A 146 14.87 4.44 26.95
N LEU A 147 13.88 4.00 27.73
CA LEU A 147 13.83 4.26 29.17
C LEU A 147 15.03 3.61 29.88
N LYS A 148 15.35 2.37 29.52
CA LYS A 148 16.50 1.65 30.07
C LYS A 148 17.83 2.31 29.71
N ALA A 149 18.03 2.65 28.43
CA ALA A 149 19.22 3.34 27.96
C ALA A 149 19.41 4.69 28.67
N TYR A 150 18.31 5.39 28.96
CA TYR A 150 18.34 6.63 29.73
C TYR A 150 18.73 6.39 31.19
N GLN A 151 18.18 5.39 31.87
CA GLN A 151 18.55 5.04 33.24
C GLN A 151 20.03 4.67 33.36
N GLU A 152 20.54 3.85 32.43
CA GLU A 152 21.92 3.37 32.45
C GLU A 152 22.96 4.50 32.40
N MET A 153 22.62 5.68 31.84
CA MET A 153 23.51 6.84 31.85
C MET A 153 23.77 7.40 33.26
N TYR A 154 22.87 7.17 34.20
CA TYR A 154 22.96 7.65 35.58
C TYR A 154 23.43 6.56 36.55
N VAL A 155 23.61 5.32 36.07
CA VAL A 155 24.19 4.23 36.84
C VAL A 155 25.71 4.39 36.85
N LYS A 156 26.24 5.10 37.86
CA LYS A 156 27.68 5.21 38.12
C LYS A 156 28.00 4.52 39.44
N GLU A 157 28.36 3.25 39.36
CA GLU A 157 28.88 2.50 40.49
C GLU A 157 30.40 2.68 40.60
N ASP A 158 30.89 2.86 41.82
CA ASP A 158 32.33 2.86 42.14
C ASP A 158 32.60 1.97 43.35
N GLU A 159 33.88 1.69 43.65
CA GLU A 159 34.27 0.78 44.75
C GLU A 159 33.75 1.23 46.14
N ASN A 160 33.38 2.50 46.30
CA ASN A 160 32.88 3.11 47.54
C ASN A 160 31.39 3.49 47.50
N ASN A 161 30.73 3.43 46.34
CA ASN A 161 29.36 3.85 46.14
C ASN A 161 28.53 2.72 45.51
N LYS A 162 27.72 2.06 46.33
CA LYS A 162 26.75 1.06 45.89
C LYS A 162 25.43 1.74 45.57
N LEU A 163 25.08 1.76 44.30
CA LEU A 163 23.80 2.28 43.84
C LEU A 163 22.69 1.26 44.18
N THR A 164 21.73 1.67 45.01
CA THR A 164 20.67 0.75 45.47
C THR A 164 19.50 0.65 44.49
N SER A 165 19.17 1.75 43.82
CA SER A 165 18.07 1.82 42.85
C SER A 165 18.16 3.10 42.01
N VAL A 166 17.71 3.02 40.76
CA VAL A 166 17.41 4.16 39.88
C VAL A 166 15.94 4.04 39.50
N ALA A 167 15.19 5.11 39.71
CA ALA A 167 13.79 5.20 39.36
C ALA A 167 13.49 6.58 38.78
N PHE A 168 12.46 6.64 37.94
CA PHE A 168 11.94 7.90 37.44
C PHE A 168 11.08 8.56 38.52
N GLU A 169 11.30 9.85 38.77
CA GLU A 169 10.45 10.65 39.67
C GLU A 169 9.09 10.95 39.03
N GLU A 170 9.10 11.19 37.71
CA GLU A 170 7.90 11.47 36.93
C GLU A 170 7.16 10.18 36.56
N GLU A 171 5.83 10.29 36.46
CA GLU A 171 4.99 9.19 36.02
C GLU A 171 5.19 8.95 34.51
N ILE A 172 5.59 7.72 34.16
CA ILE A 172 5.78 7.30 32.77
C ILE A 172 4.64 6.38 32.36
N LYS A 173 3.99 6.70 31.25
CA LYS A 173 2.92 5.88 30.66
C LYS A 173 3.23 5.63 29.20
N THR A 174 2.92 4.43 28.73
CA THR A 174 2.88 4.11 27.31
C THR A 174 1.44 3.88 26.88
N GLN A 175 1.11 4.30 25.66
CA GLN A 175 -0.21 4.14 25.08
C GLN A 175 -0.08 3.75 23.61
N ASP A 176 -0.81 2.73 23.19
CA ASP A 176 -0.91 2.35 21.78
C ASP A 176 -1.66 3.45 21.01
N VAL A 177 -1.07 3.91 19.91
CA VAL A 177 -1.59 4.97 19.05
C VAL A 177 -1.37 4.63 17.58
N GLU A 178 -2.24 5.12 16.72
CA GLU A 178 -2.00 5.11 15.27
C GLU A 178 -1.17 6.35 14.94
N ALA A 179 0.00 6.16 14.32
CA ALA A 179 0.91 7.24 13.98
C ALA A 179 1.29 7.22 12.51
N LEU A 180 1.57 8.40 11.95
CA LEU A 180 2.17 8.47 10.62
C LEU A 180 3.63 7.99 10.69
N PRO A 181 4.14 7.27 9.67
CA PRO A 181 5.55 6.87 9.60
C PRO A 181 6.55 8.00 9.90
N GLU A 182 6.23 9.22 9.48
CA GLU A 182 7.05 10.41 9.67
C GLU A 182 7.03 10.99 11.10
N GLU A 183 6.04 10.62 11.91
CA GLU A 183 5.91 11.04 13.31
C GLU A 183 6.65 10.09 14.27
N ILE A 184 6.96 8.87 13.81
CA ILE A 184 7.70 7.89 14.61
C ILE A 184 9.16 8.32 14.75
N THR A 185 9.59 8.43 16.00
CA THR A 185 10.93 8.83 16.40
C THR A 185 11.74 7.57 16.72
N THR A 186 13.00 7.52 16.31
CA THR A 186 13.89 6.42 16.67
C THR A 186 14.38 6.55 18.11
N VAL A 187 14.67 5.41 18.76
CA VAL A 187 15.25 5.37 20.11
C VAL A 187 16.48 6.29 20.26
N GLU A 188 17.38 6.29 19.27
CA GLU A 188 18.58 7.13 19.29
C GLU A 188 18.27 8.63 19.32
N LYS A 189 17.34 9.07 18.48
CA LYS A 189 16.91 10.47 18.39
C LYS A 189 16.18 10.89 19.65
N ALA A 190 15.29 10.06 20.17
CA ALA A 190 14.60 10.31 21.43
C ALA A 190 15.59 10.42 22.61
N LEU A 191 16.59 9.53 22.66
CA LEU A 191 17.63 9.54 23.69
C LEU A 191 18.49 10.83 23.62
N GLU A 192 18.78 11.31 22.42
CA GLU A 192 19.49 12.59 22.24
C GLU A 192 18.69 13.77 22.79
N VAL A 193 17.39 13.83 22.50
CA VAL A 193 16.49 14.87 23.05
C VAL A 193 16.46 14.81 24.57
N LEU A 194 16.34 13.61 25.15
CA LEU A 194 16.38 13.42 26.60
C LEU A 194 17.71 13.86 27.23
N LYS A 195 18.85 13.62 26.56
CA LYS A 195 20.19 14.06 27.02
C LYS A 195 20.35 15.57 26.99
N GLN A 196 19.82 16.23 25.95
CA GLN A 196 19.90 17.69 25.83
C GLN A 196 19.06 18.37 26.92
N GLY A 197 17.97 17.71 27.36
CA GLY A 197 17.03 18.26 28.31
C GLY A 197 16.24 19.43 27.72
N ASN A 198 15.23 19.90 28.45
CA ASN A 198 14.44 21.06 28.03
C ASN A 198 15.21 22.35 28.36
N VAL A 199 16.20 22.72 27.53
CA VAL A 199 16.96 23.96 27.71
C VAL A 199 16.11 25.15 27.27
N GLN A 200 15.21 25.61 28.14
CA GLN A 200 14.67 26.97 28.02
C GLN A 200 15.81 27.95 28.32
N LYS A 201 16.38 28.55 27.27
CA LYS A 201 17.30 29.68 27.38
C LYS A 201 16.49 30.92 27.76
N GLU A 202 16.41 31.24 29.05
CA GLU A 202 15.95 32.56 29.49
C GLU A 202 17.12 33.55 29.37
N GLU A 203 17.08 34.44 28.37
CA GLU A 203 18.00 35.58 28.28
C GLU A 203 17.51 36.70 29.21
N TYR A 204 18.21 36.91 30.33
CA TYR A 204 18.01 38.09 31.17
C TYR A 204 18.88 39.24 30.63
N VAL A 205 18.24 40.28 30.10
CA VAL A 205 18.89 41.56 29.82
C VAL A 205 18.96 42.34 31.13
N VAL A 206 20.17 42.50 31.68
CA VAL A 206 20.41 43.36 32.84
C VAL A 206 20.55 44.80 32.34
N GLU A 207 19.58 45.66 32.66
CA GLU A 207 19.74 47.11 32.49
C GLU A 207 20.60 47.67 33.63
N GLU A 208 21.74 48.27 33.30
CA GLU A 208 22.58 49.02 34.25
C GLU A 208 21.88 50.32 34.66
N ASN A 209 21.83 50.59 35.98
CA ASN A 209 21.33 51.85 36.56
C ASN A 209 22.37 52.97 36.52
#